data_AF-A0A146KG49-F1
#
_entry.id   AF-A0A146KG49-F1
#
_cell.length_a   1.000
_cell.length_b   1.000
_cell.length_c   1.000
_cell.angle_alpha   90.00
_cell.angle_beta   90.00
_cell.angle_gamma   90.00
#
_symmetry.space_group_name_H-M   'P 1'
#
loop_
_entity.id
_entity.type
_entity.pdbx_description
1 polymer ?
#
loop_
_entity_poly.entity_id
_entity_poly.type
_entity_poly.pdbx_seq_one_letter_code
_entity_poly.pdbx_strand_id
1 'polypeptide(L)'
;NHTNKFMNNIIVINNTVVILKHKLRDKDLKQIDKSRIFNVIAPFLETVITEQFKNWHQLQFVFAPNLKIIKNNAFQNCHRLNKLIGDKITEVQKFAFKECYNLNQVNLSNVKKFNDHSMVSCGLQKIQNTCCKQLGDYVFKNCFQLQSLDFS
;
A
#
# COMPACT_ATOMS: atom_id res chain seq x y z
N ASN A 1 22.00 20.15 -15.82
CA ASN A 1 21.12 20.66 -14.74
C ASN A 1 20.17 19.60 -14.18
N HIS A 2 20.69 18.45 -13.72
CA HIS A 2 19.92 17.45 -12.99
C HIS A 2 20.65 17.10 -11.70
N THR A 3 20.50 17.96 -10.69
CA THR A 3 20.85 17.60 -9.32
C THR A 3 19.86 16.53 -8.87
N ASN A 4 20.25 15.26 -9.04
CA ASN A 4 19.64 14.15 -8.32
C ASN A 4 19.72 14.49 -6.83
N LYS A 5 18.59 14.95 -6.30
CA LYS A 5 18.42 15.44 -4.95
C LYS A 5 18.49 14.22 -4.02
N PHE A 6 19.71 13.77 -3.72
CA PHE A 6 20.03 12.82 -2.66
C PHE A 6 19.71 13.48 -1.32
N MET A 7 18.42 13.52 -0.96
CA MET A 7 17.98 13.91 0.37
C MET A 7 17.64 12.63 1.11
N ASN A 8 18.45 12.27 2.11
CA ASN A 8 18.07 11.30 3.13
C ASN A 8 17.62 9.93 2.59
N ASN A 9 18.40 9.30 1.70
CA ASN A 9 18.12 7.96 1.15
C ASN A 9 16.79 7.86 0.38
N ILE A 10 16.29 8.99 -0.14
CA ILE A 10 15.12 9.06 -1.01
C ILE A 10 15.54 9.80 -2.29
N ILE A 11 15.20 9.22 -3.43
CA ILE A 11 15.56 9.73 -4.76
C ILE A 11 14.27 9.80 -5.58
N VAL A 12 14.08 10.87 -6.33
CA VAL A 12 12.97 10.99 -7.29
C VAL A 12 13.55 11.00 -8.70
N ILE A 13 13.15 10.02 -9.52
CA ILE A 13 13.55 9.90 -10.92
C ILE A 13 12.27 9.89 -11.75
N ASN A 14 12.04 10.95 -12.53
CA ASN A 14 10.80 11.15 -13.28
C ASN A 14 9.55 11.01 -12.39
N ASN A 15 8.74 9.97 -12.64
CA ASN A 15 7.51 9.65 -11.91
C ASN A 15 7.71 8.58 -10.82
N THR A 16 8.94 8.29 -10.45
CA THR A 16 9.29 7.20 -9.53
C THR A 16 10.02 7.73 -8.31
N VAL A 17 9.55 7.37 -7.12
CA VAL A 17 10.25 7.62 -5.86
C VAL A 17 10.95 6.33 -5.43
N VAL A 18 12.26 6.38 -5.27
CA VAL A 18 13.08 5.31 -4.71
C VAL A 18 13.35 5.62 -3.24
N ILE A 19 13.05 4.68 -2.35
CA ILE A 19 13.15 4.80 -0.90
C ILE A 19 14.06 3.69 -0.39
N LEU A 20 15.28 4.03 0.02
CA LEU A 20 16.26 3.06 0.52
C LEU A 20 16.26 2.93 2.05
N LYS A 21 15.23 3.46 2.71
CA LYS A 21 15.07 3.41 4.17
C LYS A 21 14.24 2.20 4.60
N HIS A 22 14.59 1.63 5.75
CA HIS A 22 13.78 0.61 6.42
C HIS A 22 12.49 1.18 7.02
N LYS A 23 12.53 2.45 7.46
CA LYS A 23 11.41 3.18 8.08
C LYS A 23 11.38 4.60 7.56
N LEU A 24 10.19 5.09 7.25
CA LEU A 24 9.94 6.47 6.86
C LEU A 24 9.30 7.24 8.01
N ARG A 25 9.53 8.55 8.03
CA ARG A 25 8.80 9.51 8.87
C ARG A 25 7.93 10.39 7.98
N ASP A 26 6.85 10.97 8.50
CA ASP A 26 5.93 11.81 7.72
C ASP A 26 6.64 12.95 6.98
N LYS A 27 7.67 13.54 7.60
CA LYS A 27 8.46 14.61 7.00
C LYS A 27 9.30 14.20 5.78
N ASP A 28 9.60 12.91 5.64
CA ASP A 28 10.53 12.42 4.62
C ASP A 28 9.96 12.56 3.20
N LEU A 29 8.63 12.58 3.04
CA LEU A 29 7.96 12.70 1.73
C LEU A 29 7.32 14.07 1.49
N LYS A 30 7.36 15.01 2.45
CA LYS A 30 6.64 16.30 2.36
C LYS A 30 7.04 17.17 1.16
N GLN A 31 8.27 17.06 0.68
CA GLN A 31 8.77 17.85 -0.45
C GLN A 31 8.50 17.21 -1.81
N ILE A 32 7.92 15.99 -1.83
CA ILE A 32 7.63 15.27 -3.06
C ILE A 32 6.24 15.69 -3.56
N ASP A 33 6.19 16.18 -4.80
CA ASP A 33 4.93 16.40 -5.49
C ASP A 33 4.30 15.06 -5.89
N LYS A 34 3.45 14.52 -4.99
CA LYS A 34 2.76 13.24 -5.18
C LYS A 34 1.84 13.19 -6.41
N SER A 35 1.46 14.34 -6.99
CA SER A 35 0.62 14.36 -8.20
C SER A 35 1.36 13.84 -9.44
N ARG A 36 2.69 13.78 -9.39
CA ARG A 36 3.53 13.32 -10.50
C ARG A 36 4.11 11.92 -10.29
N ILE A 37 3.83 11.28 -9.15
CA ILE A 37 4.43 10.00 -8.81
C ILE A 37 3.49 8.85 -9.16
N PHE A 38 3.96 7.97 -10.02
CA PHE A 38 3.26 6.76 -10.45
C PHE A 38 3.83 5.52 -9.78
N ASN A 39 5.10 5.54 -9.37
CA ASN A 39 5.78 4.37 -8.85
C ASN A 39 6.51 4.67 -7.54
N VAL A 40 6.47 3.73 -6.61
CA VAL A 40 7.30 3.71 -5.40
C VAL A 40 8.14 2.44 -5.38
N ILE A 41 9.45 2.60 -5.28
CA ILE A 41 10.42 1.51 -5.17
C ILE A 41 11.06 1.58 -3.79
N ALA A 42 10.66 0.70 -2.89
CA ALA A 42 11.02 0.73 -1.48
C ALA A 42 11.50 -0.65 -1.00
N PRO A 43 12.65 -1.16 -1.50
CA PRO A 43 13.07 -2.55 -1.31
C PRO A 43 13.29 -2.95 0.15
N PHE A 44 13.63 -1.99 1.01
CA PHE A 44 13.94 -2.22 2.42
C PHE A 44 12.82 -1.80 3.37
N LEU A 45 11.77 -1.15 2.87
CA LEU A 45 10.71 -0.59 3.71
C LEU A 45 9.93 -1.70 4.41
N GLU A 46 9.89 -1.68 5.74
CA GLU A 46 9.22 -2.72 6.53
C GLU A 46 7.83 -2.29 7.02
N THR A 47 7.56 -1.00 7.04
CA THR A 47 6.28 -0.46 7.52
C THR A 47 5.91 0.78 6.74
N VAL A 48 4.68 0.82 6.25
CA VAL A 48 4.05 2.06 5.78
C VAL A 48 3.25 2.63 6.94
N ILE A 49 3.65 3.81 7.41
CA ILE A 49 3.01 4.44 8.57
C ILE A 49 1.69 5.13 8.20
N THR A 50 0.96 5.57 9.23
CA THR A 50 -0.37 6.15 9.11
C THR A 50 -0.38 7.28 8.08
N GLU A 51 -1.30 7.20 7.12
CA GLU A 51 -1.50 8.19 6.05
C GLU A 51 -0.31 8.46 5.11
N GLN A 52 0.76 7.65 5.17
CA GLN A 52 2.02 7.94 4.47
C GLN A 52 1.88 8.13 2.95
N PHE A 53 1.03 7.32 2.31
CA PHE A 53 0.69 7.44 0.89
C PHE A 53 -0.79 7.82 0.67
N LYS A 54 -1.45 8.39 1.69
CA LYS A 54 -2.85 8.82 1.57
C LYS A 54 -3.03 9.87 0.48
N ASN A 55 -4.07 9.71 -0.33
CA ASN A 55 -4.40 10.58 -1.46
C ASN A 55 -3.28 10.68 -2.52
N TRP A 56 -2.43 9.66 -2.68
CA TRP A 56 -1.52 9.57 -3.82
C TRP A 56 -2.30 9.05 -5.04
N HIS A 57 -3.23 9.89 -5.55
CA HIS A 57 -4.23 9.48 -6.56
C HIS A 57 -3.62 8.94 -7.86
N GLN A 58 -2.36 9.30 -8.16
CA GLN A 58 -1.64 8.88 -9.38
C GLN A 58 -0.73 7.67 -9.17
N LEU A 59 -0.54 7.22 -7.92
CA LEU A 59 0.27 6.06 -7.61
C LEU A 59 -0.36 4.82 -8.26
N GLN A 60 0.42 4.11 -9.05
CA GLN A 60 0.01 2.92 -9.80
C GLN A 60 0.71 1.68 -9.24
N PHE A 61 2.01 1.78 -8.97
CA PHE A 61 2.83 0.63 -8.59
C PHE A 61 3.64 0.87 -7.32
N VAL A 62 3.68 -0.13 -6.45
CA VAL A 62 4.55 -0.15 -5.26
C VAL A 62 5.34 -1.44 -5.24
N PHE A 63 6.66 -1.33 -5.19
CA PHE A 63 7.58 -2.44 -4.94
C PHE A 63 8.14 -2.33 -3.52
N ALA A 64 7.69 -3.16 -2.60
CA ALA A 64 8.11 -3.19 -1.21
C ALA A 64 8.14 -4.65 -0.67
N PRO A 65 9.03 -5.52 -1.19
CA PRO A 65 9.03 -6.95 -0.88
C PRO A 65 9.23 -7.28 0.61
N ASN A 66 9.86 -6.38 1.37
CA ASN A 66 10.08 -6.53 2.81
C ASN A 66 8.98 -5.89 3.68
N LEU A 67 7.91 -5.37 3.08
CA LEU A 67 6.82 -4.72 3.79
C LEU A 67 6.07 -5.72 4.66
N LYS A 68 5.98 -5.43 5.97
CA LYS A 68 5.33 -6.27 6.98
C LYS A 68 4.00 -5.69 7.48
N ILE A 69 3.96 -4.38 7.68
CA ILE A 69 2.84 -3.70 8.35
C ILE A 69 2.38 -2.52 7.52
N ILE A 70 1.06 -2.45 7.29
CA ILE A 70 0.40 -1.34 6.61
C ILE A 70 -0.55 -0.68 7.60
N LYS A 71 -0.18 0.52 8.06
CA LYS A 71 -0.91 1.23 9.11
C LYS A 71 -2.18 1.92 8.60
N ASN A 72 -2.93 2.51 9.54
CA ASN A 72 -4.19 3.18 9.28
C ASN A 72 -4.11 4.16 8.09
N ASN A 73 -5.07 4.05 7.16
CA ASN A 73 -5.18 4.92 5.99
C ASN A 73 -3.92 5.00 5.10
N ALA A 74 -2.96 4.08 5.24
CA ALA A 74 -1.64 4.17 4.61
C ALA A 74 -1.68 4.43 3.09
N PHE A 75 -2.57 3.75 2.38
CA PHE A 75 -2.82 3.91 0.93
C PHE A 75 -4.24 4.38 0.64
N GLN A 76 -4.94 4.97 1.62
CA GLN A 76 -6.30 5.45 1.40
C GLN A 76 -6.36 6.39 0.19
N ASN A 77 -7.37 6.19 -0.66
CA ASN A 77 -7.63 6.95 -1.88
C ASN A 77 -6.51 6.86 -2.93
N CYS A 78 -5.66 5.83 -2.92
CA CYS A 78 -4.75 5.56 -4.04
C CYS A 78 -5.54 4.95 -5.22
N HIS A 79 -6.42 5.75 -5.84
CA HIS A 79 -7.42 5.28 -6.80
C HIS A 79 -6.84 4.49 -7.98
N ARG A 80 -5.62 4.87 -8.42
CA ARG A 80 -4.92 4.25 -9.54
C ARG A 80 -3.96 3.11 -9.16
N LEU A 81 -3.78 2.84 -7.86
CA LEU A 81 -2.85 1.81 -7.40
C LEU A 81 -3.36 0.46 -7.89
N ASN A 82 -2.64 -0.14 -8.86
CA ASN A 82 -3.03 -1.41 -9.46
C ASN A 82 -2.32 -2.59 -8.80
N LYS A 83 -1.07 -2.37 -8.37
CA LYS A 83 -0.19 -3.43 -7.92
C LYS A 83 0.70 -2.99 -6.75
N LEU A 84 0.73 -3.82 -5.71
CA LEU A 84 1.66 -3.74 -4.61
C LEU A 84 2.37 -5.09 -4.48
N ILE A 85 3.68 -5.10 -4.70
CA ILE A 85 4.55 -6.25 -4.44
C ILE A 85 5.05 -6.15 -3.00
N GLY A 86 4.50 -6.98 -2.11
CA GLY A 86 4.87 -7.05 -0.70
C GLY A 86 4.61 -8.45 -0.14
N ASP A 87 5.62 -9.30 -0.12
CA ASP A 87 5.45 -10.73 0.14
C ASP A 87 5.41 -11.07 1.64
N LYS A 88 5.79 -10.12 2.50
CA LYS A 88 5.91 -10.32 3.94
C LYS A 88 4.82 -9.63 4.76
N ILE A 89 3.74 -9.17 4.12
CA ILE A 89 2.67 -8.42 4.79
C ILE A 89 1.94 -9.34 5.77
N THR A 90 1.95 -8.98 7.06
CA THR A 90 1.30 -9.76 8.13
C THR A 90 0.13 -9.01 8.77
N GLU A 91 0.05 -7.69 8.60
CA GLU A 91 -0.99 -6.86 9.23
C GLU A 91 -1.44 -5.72 8.30
N VAL A 92 -2.76 -5.60 8.15
CA VAL A 92 -3.42 -4.54 7.39
C VAL A 92 -4.41 -3.80 8.30
N GLN A 93 -4.12 -2.54 8.61
CA GLN A 93 -4.88 -1.76 9.58
C GLN A 93 -6.08 -1.01 8.97
N LYS A 94 -6.80 -0.26 9.82
CA LYS A 94 -8.09 0.35 9.49
C LYS A 94 -7.97 1.27 8.28
N PHE A 95 -8.84 1.09 7.30
CA PHE A 95 -8.85 1.85 6.04
C PHE A 95 -7.54 1.85 5.23
N ALA A 96 -6.61 0.92 5.49
CA ALA A 96 -5.28 0.90 4.85
C ALA A 96 -5.34 1.01 3.32
N PHE A 97 -6.30 0.33 2.69
CA PHE A 97 -6.54 0.34 1.24
C PHE A 97 -7.95 0.84 0.88
N LYS A 98 -8.55 1.68 1.73
CA LYS A 98 -9.87 2.26 1.45
C LYS A 98 -9.81 3.03 0.13
N GLU A 99 -10.74 2.74 -0.78
CA GLU A 99 -10.87 3.39 -2.10
C GLU A 99 -9.68 3.17 -3.03
N CYS A 100 -8.92 2.08 -2.87
CA CYS A 100 -7.97 1.61 -3.87
C CYS A 100 -8.70 0.86 -5.00
N TYR A 101 -9.51 1.58 -5.78
CA TYR A 101 -10.44 1.03 -6.77
C TYR A 101 -9.78 0.14 -7.84
N ASN A 102 -8.53 0.42 -8.19
CA ASN A 102 -7.80 -0.33 -9.22
C ASN A 102 -6.91 -1.45 -8.67
N LEU A 103 -6.81 -1.61 -7.35
CA LEU A 103 -5.87 -2.57 -6.74
C LEU A 103 -6.33 -3.99 -7.04
N ASN A 104 -5.64 -4.64 -7.97
CA ASN A 104 -5.97 -5.99 -8.42
C ASN A 104 -4.85 -7.01 -8.14
N GLN A 105 -3.65 -6.55 -7.79
CA GLN A 105 -2.51 -7.40 -7.47
C GLN A 105 -1.85 -6.98 -6.15
N VAL A 106 -2.14 -7.71 -5.08
CA VAL A 106 -1.42 -7.66 -3.82
C VAL A 106 -1.38 -9.05 -3.20
N ASN A 107 -0.22 -9.44 -2.65
CA ASN A 107 -0.12 -10.68 -1.89
C ASN A 107 -0.63 -10.47 -0.47
N LEU A 108 -1.77 -11.09 -0.15
CA LEU A 108 -2.37 -11.03 1.17
C LEU A 108 -2.31 -12.37 1.90
N SER A 109 -1.65 -13.41 1.36
CA SER A 109 -1.73 -14.79 1.88
C SER A 109 -1.21 -14.92 3.31
N ASN A 110 -0.26 -14.06 3.71
CA ASN A 110 0.40 -14.07 5.00
C ASN A 110 -0.26 -13.14 6.04
N VAL A 111 -1.32 -12.41 5.68
CA VAL A 111 -1.95 -11.44 6.57
C VAL A 111 -2.69 -12.17 7.68
N LYS A 112 -2.28 -11.95 8.93
CA LYS A 112 -2.87 -12.58 10.11
C LYS A 112 -4.05 -11.79 10.66
N LYS A 113 -4.10 -10.49 10.37
CA LYS A 113 -5.10 -9.56 10.90
C LYS A 113 -5.49 -8.51 9.87
N PHE A 114 -6.79 -8.45 9.57
CA PHE A 114 -7.43 -7.37 8.83
C PHE A 114 -8.29 -6.57 9.80
N ASN A 115 -7.97 -5.29 10.01
CA ASN A 115 -8.80 -4.42 10.83
C ASN A 115 -10.03 -3.93 10.08
N ASP A 116 -10.98 -3.36 10.84
CA ASP A 116 -12.23 -2.83 10.30
C ASP A 116 -11.99 -1.97 9.07
N HIS A 117 -12.81 -2.20 8.04
CA HIS A 117 -12.82 -1.41 6.82
C HIS A 117 -11.45 -1.32 6.09
N SER A 118 -10.50 -2.21 6.38
CA SER A 118 -9.12 -2.14 5.85
C SER A 118 -9.03 -2.20 4.32
N MET A 119 -9.99 -2.86 3.66
CA MET A 119 -10.01 -3.10 2.22
C MET A 119 -11.28 -2.55 1.56
N VAL A 120 -11.97 -1.54 2.13
CA VAL A 120 -13.23 -1.03 1.56
C VAL A 120 -13.05 -0.46 0.16
N SER A 121 -13.96 -0.80 -0.76
CA SER A 121 -13.95 -0.35 -2.16
C SER A 121 -12.65 -0.71 -2.90
N CYS A 122 -12.09 -1.88 -2.61
CA CYS A 122 -10.93 -2.45 -3.29
C CYS A 122 -11.28 -3.05 -4.66
N GLY A 123 -10.34 -3.00 -5.60
CA GLY A 123 -10.47 -3.60 -6.94
C GLY A 123 -10.10 -5.09 -7.04
N LEU A 124 -9.90 -5.78 -5.92
CA LEU A 124 -9.41 -7.16 -5.92
C LEU A 124 -10.50 -8.12 -6.38
N GLN A 125 -10.14 -9.04 -7.28
CA GLN A 125 -11.07 -10.06 -7.78
C GLN A 125 -11.05 -11.34 -6.96
N LYS A 126 -9.89 -11.71 -6.43
CA LYS A 126 -9.69 -12.94 -5.67
C LYS A 126 -8.81 -12.68 -4.47
N ILE A 127 -9.19 -13.23 -3.32
CA ILE A 127 -8.40 -13.18 -2.10
C ILE A 127 -8.31 -14.60 -1.56
N GLN A 128 -7.08 -15.08 -1.39
CA GLN A 128 -6.75 -16.34 -0.74
C GLN A 128 -5.85 -16.04 0.46
N ASN A 129 -6.28 -16.42 1.65
CA ASN A 129 -5.54 -16.19 2.88
C ASN A 129 -5.87 -17.25 3.93
N THR A 130 -4.95 -18.20 4.11
CA THR A 130 -5.09 -19.29 5.10
C THR A 130 -4.51 -18.93 6.48
N CYS A 131 -3.90 -17.74 6.61
CA CYS A 131 -3.20 -17.30 7.81
C CYS A 131 -4.02 -16.37 8.72
N CYS A 132 -5.21 -15.95 8.26
CA CYS A 132 -6.04 -14.96 8.94
C CYS A 132 -6.57 -15.51 10.25
N LYS A 133 -6.30 -14.80 11.35
CA LYS A 133 -6.79 -15.11 12.70
C LYS A 133 -7.82 -14.10 13.19
N GLN A 134 -7.85 -12.92 12.58
CA GLN A 134 -8.75 -11.83 12.96
C GLN A 134 -9.20 -11.08 11.71
N LEU A 135 -10.51 -11.07 11.49
CA LEU A 135 -11.19 -10.34 10.43
C LEU A 135 -12.13 -9.31 11.07
N GLY A 136 -11.85 -8.02 10.87
CA GLY A 136 -12.64 -6.92 11.41
C GLY A 136 -13.94 -6.66 10.63
N ASP A 137 -14.68 -5.66 11.08
CA ASP A 137 -15.98 -5.34 10.49
C ASP A 137 -15.84 -4.65 9.14
N TYR A 138 -16.70 -5.03 8.19
CA TYR A 138 -16.80 -4.39 6.87
C TYR A 138 -15.48 -4.35 6.08
N VAL A 139 -14.56 -5.29 6.31
CA VAL A 139 -13.23 -5.32 5.66
C VAL A 139 -13.32 -5.17 4.15
N PHE A 140 -14.21 -5.93 3.50
CA PHE A 140 -14.40 -5.94 2.03
C PHE A 140 -15.67 -5.22 1.56
N LYS A 141 -16.21 -4.30 2.37
CA LYS A 141 -17.41 -3.54 1.97
C LYS A 141 -17.18 -2.82 0.64
N ASN A 142 -18.14 -2.91 -0.27
CA ASN A 142 -18.10 -2.29 -1.60
C ASN A 142 -16.94 -2.75 -2.51
N CYS A 143 -16.27 -3.87 -2.25
CA CYS A 143 -15.35 -4.47 -3.25
C CYS A 143 -16.16 -5.14 -4.37
N PHE A 144 -16.74 -4.33 -5.27
CA PHE A 144 -17.67 -4.79 -6.33
C PHE A 144 -17.04 -5.73 -7.37
N GLN A 145 -15.71 -5.79 -7.42
CA GLN A 145 -14.96 -6.69 -8.32
C GLN A 145 -14.64 -8.05 -7.69
N LEU A 146 -14.88 -8.22 -6.38
CA LEU A 146 -14.52 -9.42 -5.65
C LEU A 146 -15.43 -10.60 -6.04
N GLN A 147 -14.82 -11.62 -6.63
CA GLN A 147 -15.49 -12.84 -7.11
C GLN A 147 -15.24 -14.03 -6.19
N SER A 148 -14.11 -14.04 -5.46
CA SER A 148 -13.72 -15.16 -4.60
C SER A 148 -13.02 -14.68 -3.34
N LEU A 149 -13.44 -15.22 -2.21
CA LEU A 149 -12.85 -15.00 -0.89
C LEU A 149 -12.65 -16.36 -0.22
N ASP A 150 -11.39 -16.73 -0.01
CA ASP A 150 -11.02 -18.00 0.57
C ASP A 150 -10.12 -17.77 1.79
N PHE A 151 -10.65 -18.17 2.95
CA PHE A 151 -9.97 -18.15 4.25
C PHE A 151 -9.79 -19.56 4.84
N SER A 152 -10.06 -20.60 4.05
CA SER A 152 -10.01 -22.00 4.48
C SER A 152 -8.61 -22.59 4.50
#